data_AF-T0Y9D9-F1
#
_entry.id   AF-T0Y9D9-F1
#
_cell.length_a   1.000
_cell.length_b   1.000
_cell.length_c   1.000
_cell.angle_alpha   90.00
_cell.angle_beta   90.00
_cell.angle_gamma   90.00
#
_symmetry.space_group_name_H-M   'P 1'
#
loop_
_entity.id
_entity.type
_entity.pdbx_description
1 polymer ?
#
loop_
_entity_poly.entity_id
_entity_poly.type
_entity_poly.pdbx_seq_one_letter_code
_entity_poly.pdbx_strand_id
1 'polypeptide(L)'
;GKNIAIQMHNKRYDVLVWNRSKDPVHELEKMGIRSAESIESMVGMLKPARTIWVMLPSGDVTVEFITKLLGMMQKGDTVIDGSNSFYKESDMLYEKAKEKGINVS
;
A
#
# COMPACT_ATOMS: atom_id res chain seq x y z
N GLY A 1 4.64 8.66 3.09
CA GLY A 1 3.19 8.46 2.99
C GLY A 1 2.41 9.74 2.98
N LYS A 2 2.30 10.42 4.13
CA LYS A 2 1.41 11.57 4.39
C LYS A 2 1.32 12.61 3.26
N ASN A 3 2.45 13.16 2.81
CA ASN A 3 2.45 14.21 1.78
C ASN A 3 1.89 13.74 0.44
N ILE A 4 2.18 12.49 0.03
CA ILE A 4 1.64 11.92 -1.21
C ILE A 4 0.12 11.75 -1.10
N ALA A 5 -0.37 11.24 0.03
CA ALA A 5 -1.81 11.11 0.27
C ALA A 5 -2.53 12.47 0.19
N ILE A 6 -1.96 13.52 0.80
CA ILE A 6 -2.48 14.89 0.72
C ILE A 6 -2.47 15.40 -0.73
N GLN A 7 -1.38 15.21 -1.46
CA GLN A 7 -1.29 15.64 -2.87
C GLN A 7 -2.31 14.94 -3.75
N MET A 8 -2.49 13.62 -3.59
CA MET A 8 -3.48 12.85 -4.33
C MET A 8 -4.92 13.27 -3.98
N HIS A 9 -5.20 13.50 -2.70
CA HIS A 9 -6.49 14.01 -2.25
C HIS A 9 -6.81 15.39 -2.84
N ASN A 10 -5.83 16.30 -2.86
CA ASN A 10 -5.98 17.62 -3.47
C ASN A 10 -6.23 17.54 -4.99
N LYS A 11 -5.69 16.51 -5.65
CA LYS A 11 -5.96 16.18 -7.06
C LYS A 11 -7.28 15.42 -7.27
N ARG A 12 -8.10 15.26 -6.22
CA ARG A 12 -9.42 14.58 -6.24
C ARG A 12 -9.36 13.09 -6.58
N TYR A 13 -8.22 12.44 -6.37
CA TYR A 13 -8.19 10.97 -6.36
C TYR A 13 -8.90 10.43 -5.11
N ASP A 14 -9.52 9.26 -5.26
CA ASP A 14 -10.07 8.53 -4.12
C ASP A 14 -8.93 7.82 -3.37
N VAL A 15 -8.53 8.42 -2.24
CA VAL A 15 -7.40 7.97 -1.44
C VAL A 15 -7.91 7.33 -0.16
N LEU A 16 -7.48 6.09 0.09
CA LEU A 16 -7.65 5.37 1.34
C LEU A 16 -6.29 5.23 2.01
N VAL A 17 -6.18 5.62 3.27
CA VAL A 17 -4.92 5.53 4.02
C VAL A 17 -5.00 4.54 5.18
N TRP A 18 -3.89 3.89 5.47
CA TRP A 18 -3.70 3.06 6.65
C TRP A 18 -2.28 3.22 7.17
N ASN A 19 -2.11 3.15 8.48
CA ASN A 19 -0.80 3.09 9.12
C ASN A 19 -0.90 2.31 10.44
N ARG A 20 0.21 1.71 10.88
CA ARG A 20 0.26 0.99 12.17
C ARG A 20 -0.07 1.88 13.37
N SER A 21 0.40 3.12 13.38
CA SER A 21 0.07 4.12 14.40
C SER A 21 -1.10 4.99 13.94
N LYS A 22 -2.05 5.25 14.83
CA LYS A 22 -3.29 5.97 14.51
C LYS A 22 -3.11 7.49 14.37
N ASP A 23 -2.18 8.10 15.10
CA ASP A 23 -1.97 9.55 15.10
C ASP A 23 -1.85 10.18 13.70
N PRO A 24 -0.97 9.71 12.78
CA PRO A 24 -0.88 10.28 11.44
C PRO A 24 -2.13 10.01 10.57
N VAL A 25 -2.92 8.98 10.88
CA VAL A 25 -4.17 8.69 10.18
C VAL A 25 -5.25 9.69 10.60
N HIS A 26 -5.40 9.93 11.91
CA HIS A 26 -6.36 10.90 12.44
C HIS A 26 -6.12 12.31 11.90
N GLU A 27 -4.87 12.71 11.67
CA GLU A 27 -4.56 13.99 11.03
C GLU A 27 -5.08 14.07 9.59
N LEU A 28 -5.01 12.98 8.83
CA LEU A 28 -5.49 12.91 7.45
C LEU A 28 -7.02 12.82 7.38
N GLU A 29 -7.66 12.14 8.33
CA GLU A 29 -9.12 12.09 8.46
C GLU A 29 -9.72 13.48 8.70
N LYS A 30 -9.08 14.31 9.53
CA LYS A 30 -9.47 15.72 9.74
C LYS A 30 -9.44 16.55 8.45
N MET A 31 -8.69 16.11 7.45
CA MET A 31 -8.62 16.72 6.11
C MET A 31 -9.64 16.12 5.13
N GLY A 32 -10.47 15.17 5.56
CA GLY A 32 -11.46 14.49 4.72
C GLY A 32 -10.90 13.32 3.91
N ILE A 33 -9.70 12.82 4.23
CA ILE A 33 -9.13 11.63 3.59
C ILE A 33 -9.68 10.39 4.29
N ARG A 34 -10.15 9.41 3.50
CA ARG A 34 -10.69 8.16 4.06
C ARG A 34 -9.55 7.30 4.63
N SER A 35 -9.84 6.59 5.71
CA SER A 35 -8.92 5.69 6.37
C SER A 35 -9.50 4.27 6.47
N ALA A 36 -8.63 3.31 6.71
CA ALA A 36 -9.00 1.97 7.14
C ALA A 36 -8.41 1.68 8.53
N GLU A 37 -9.08 0.83 9.31
CA GLU A 37 -8.61 0.42 10.66
C GLU A 37 -7.59 -0.73 10.61
N SER A 38 -7.57 -1.49 9.52
CA SER A 38 -6.64 -2.61 9.32
C SER A 38 -6.28 -2.77 7.84
N ILE A 39 -5.23 -3.54 7.56
CA ILE A 39 -4.81 -3.84 6.19
C ILE A 39 -5.90 -4.64 5.46
N GLU A 40 -6.54 -5.58 6.17
CA GLU A 40 -7.63 -6.41 5.67
C GLU A 40 -8.83 -5.53 5.28
N SER A 41 -9.18 -4.57 6.15
CA SER A 41 -10.23 -3.58 5.86
C SER A 41 -9.84 -2.71 4.66
N MET A 42 -8.58 -2.25 4.60
CA MET A 42 -8.08 -1.45 3.48
C MET A 42 -8.24 -2.19 2.14
N VAL A 43 -7.82 -3.46 2.06
CA VAL A 43 -7.94 -4.28 0.84
C VAL A 43 -9.42 -4.53 0.49
N GLY A 44 -10.28 -4.75 1.48
CA GLY A 44 -11.72 -4.96 1.29
C GLY A 44 -12.48 -3.72 0.82
N MET A 45 -12.05 -2.53 1.22
CA MET A 45 -12.66 -1.26 0.82
C MET A 45 -12.31 -0.83 -0.61
N LEU A 46 -11.21 -1.34 -1.17
CA LEU A 46 -10.76 -1.01 -2.52
C LEU A 46 -11.43 -1.91 -3.56
N LYS A 47 -11.93 -1.30 -4.63
CA LYS A 47 -12.44 -2.04 -5.80
C LYS A 47 -11.28 -2.54 -6.65
N PRO A 48 -11.34 -3.78 -7.17
CA PRO A 48 -10.42 -4.26 -8.18
C PRO A 48 -10.50 -3.45 -9.50
N ALA A 49 -9.42 -3.30 -10.26
CA ALA A 49 -8.04 -3.68 -9.96
C ALA A 49 -7.39 -2.69 -8.99
N ARG A 50 -6.97 -3.19 -7.82
CA ARG A 50 -6.49 -2.33 -6.72
C ARG A 50 -5.09 -1.80 -7.03
N THR A 51 -4.81 -0.57 -6.61
CA THR A 51 -3.45 -0.03 -6.59
C THR A 51 -3.11 0.36 -5.16
N ILE A 52 -2.07 -0.25 -4.59
CA ILE A 52 -1.65 -0.01 -3.21
C ILE A 52 -0.21 0.49 -3.21
N TRP A 53 -0.01 1.71 -2.72
CA TRP A 53 1.31 2.32 -2.61
C TRP A 53 1.86 2.12 -1.20
N VAL A 54 2.93 1.35 -1.09
CA VAL A 54 3.63 1.09 0.16
C VAL A 54 4.77 2.10 0.34
N MET A 55 4.81 2.75 1.50
CA MET A 55 5.87 3.69 1.88
C MET A 55 6.35 3.37 3.31
N LEU A 56 7.07 2.28 3.44
CA LEU A 56 7.66 1.81 4.70
C LEU A 56 9.19 1.94 4.64
N PRO A 57 9.90 1.85 5.78
CA PRO A 57 11.35 1.71 5.77
C PRO A 57 11.78 0.44 5.02
N SER A 58 12.89 0.50 4.29
CA SER A 58 13.48 -0.64 3.58
C SER A 58 13.85 -1.78 4.52
N GLY A 59 14.01 -2.98 3.98
CA GLY A 59 14.34 -4.19 4.74
C GLY A 59 13.12 -5.03 5.12
N ASP A 60 13.31 -5.89 6.12
CA ASP A 60 12.36 -6.96 6.48
C ASP A 60 10.93 -6.47 6.71
N VAL A 61 10.77 -5.27 7.29
CA VAL A 61 9.44 -4.68 7.53
C VAL A 61 8.65 -4.49 6.24
N THR A 62 9.29 -4.03 5.17
CA THR A 62 8.63 -3.86 3.86
C THR A 62 8.37 -5.20 3.20
N VAL A 63 9.34 -6.12 3.25
CA VAL A 63 9.22 -7.46 2.70
C VAL A 63 8.06 -8.24 3.32
N GLU A 64 7.98 -8.26 4.65
CA GLU A 64 6.92 -8.93 5.40
C GLU A 64 5.56 -8.29 5.09
N PHE A 65 5.50 -6.95 5.08
CA PHE A 65 4.27 -6.22 4.82
C PHE A 65 3.73 -6.50 3.41
N ILE A 66 4.58 -6.38 2.37
CA ILE A 66 4.17 -6.65 0.99
C ILE A 66 3.83 -8.12 0.82
N THR A 67 4.59 -9.05 1.41
CA THR A 67 4.26 -10.49 1.35
C THR A 67 2.88 -10.76 1.96
N LYS A 68 2.55 -10.17 3.11
CA LYS A 68 1.22 -10.28 3.71
C LYS A 68 0.15 -9.70 2.78
N LEU A 69 0.41 -8.53 2.20
CA LEU A 69 -0.51 -7.85 1.28
C LEU A 69 -0.82 -8.68 0.03
N LEU A 70 0.19 -9.28 -0.60
CA LEU A 70 0.04 -10.21 -1.73
C LEU A 70 -0.80 -11.45 -1.36
N GLY A 71 -0.90 -11.82 -0.09
CA GLY A 71 -1.78 -12.87 0.40
C GLY A 71 -3.27 -12.52 0.35
N MET A 72 -3.61 -11.22 0.33
CA MET A 72 -4.98 -10.71 0.38
C MET A 72 -5.45 -10.10 -0.95
N MET A 73 -4.51 -9.84 -1.86
CA MET A 73 -4.77 -9.27 -3.19
C MET A 73 -5.11 -10.36 -4.21
N GLN A 74 -5.64 -9.93 -5.36
CA GLN A 74 -6.01 -10.84 -6.45
C GLN A 74 -5.29 -10.48 -7.75
N LYS A 75 -5.35 -11.42 -8.71
CA LYS A 75 -4.78 -11.23 -10.05
C LYS A 75 -5.22 -9.91 -10.67
N GLY A 76 -4.25 -9.17 -11.22
CA GLY A 76 -4.46 -7.86 -11.85
C GLY A 76 -4.34 -6.68 -10.90
N ASP A 77 -4.32 -6.90 -9.58
CA ASP A 77 -3.99 -5.83 -8.64
C ASP A 77 -2.51 -5.40 -8.79
N THR A 78 -2.18 -4.21 -8.27
CA THR A 78 -0.85 -3.59 -8.36
C THR A 78 -0.39 -3.09 -7.00
N VAL A 79 0.86 -3.39 -6.66
CA VAL A 79 1.60 -2.82 -5.53
C VAL A 79 2.69 -1.91 -6.07
N ILE A 80 2.79 -0.70 -5.55
CA ILE A 80 3.88 0.22 -5.82
C ILE A 80 4.76 0.26 -4.57
N ASP A 81 5.98 -0.26 -4.67
CA ASP A 81 6.97 -0.16 -3.60
C ASP A 81 7.67 1.21 -3.68
N GLY A 82 7.17 2.17 -2.92
CA GLY A 82 7.80 3.48 -2.77
C GLY A 82 8.83 3.55 -1.66
N SER A 83 9.23 2.42 -1.09
CA SER A 83 10.35 2.39 -0.14
C SER A 83 11.68 2.44 -0.88
N ASN A 84 12.75 2.79 -0.15
CA ASN A 84 14.11 2.73 -0.70
C ASN A 84 14.67 1.30 -0.60
N SER A 85 13.88 0.30 -1.04
CA SER A 85 14.21 -1.13 -0.98
C SER A 85 15.51 -1.44 -1.70
N PHE A 86 16.24 -2.44 -1.19
CA PHE A 86 17.41 -2.96 -1.88
C PHE A 86 16.96 -3.83 -3.07
N TYR A 87 17.67 -3.78 -4.20
CA TYR A 87 17.21 -4.42 -5.44
C TYR A 87 16.84 -5.91 -5.30
N LYS A 88 17.58 -6.66 -4.46
CA LYS A 88 17.29 -8.09 -4.20
C LYS A 88 15.95 -8.32 -3.49
N GLU A 89 15.55 -7.38 -2.64
CA GLU A 89 14.25 -7.42 -1.94
C GLU A 89 13.14 -7.20 -2.96
N SER A 90 13.30 -6.21 -3.84
CA SER A 90 12.36 -5.94 -4.94
C SER A 90 12.25 -7.13 -5.90
N ASP A 91 13.35 -7.76 -6.31
CA ASP A 91 13.34 -8.94 -7.17
C ASP A 91 12.58 -10.12 -6.53
N MET A 92 12.82 -10.37 -5.25
CA MET A 92 12.11 -11.43 -4.53
C MET A 92 10.60 -11.14 -4.41
N LEU A 93 10.21 -9.90 -4.11
CA LEU A 93 8.81 -9.50 -4.04
C LEU A 93 8.13 -9.58 -5.41
N TYR A 94 8.85 -9.21 -6.47
CA TYR A 94 8.40 -9.33 -7.84
C TYR A 94 8.09 -10.78 -8.22
N GLU A 95 8.99 -11.72 -7.96
CA GLU A 95 8.75 -13.14 -8.26
C GLU A 95 7.53 -13.69 -7.48
N LYS A 96 7.41 -13.37 -6.18
CA LYS A 96 6.23 -13.74 -5.37
C LYS A 96 4.92 -13.18 -5.91
N ALA A 97 4.94 -11.95 -6.41
CA ALA A 97 3.75 -11.31 -6.96
C ALA A 97 3.38 -11.86 -8.34
N LYS A 98 4.39 -12.14 -9.17
CA LYS A 98 4.25 -12.74 -10.50
C LYS A 98 3.57 -14.10 -10.46
N GLU A 99 3.91 -14.95 -9.48
CA GLU A 99 3.22 -16.24 -9.24
C GLU A 99 1.71 -16.08 -9.03
N LYS A 100 1.29 -14.93 -8.48
CA LYS A 100 -0.12 -14.59 -8.21
C LYS A 100 -0.77 -13.77 -9.33
N GLY A 101 0.00 -13.36 -10.34
CA GLY A 101 -0.44 -12.43 -11.38
C GLY A 101 -0.75 -11.02 -10.85
N ILE A 102 -0.04 -10.59 -9.81
CA ILE A 102 -0.09 -9.25 -9.23
C ILE A 102 1.12 -8.47 -9.76
N ASN A 103 0.94 -7.21 -10.11
CA ASN A 103 2.03 -6.35 -10.54
C ASN A 103 2.72 -5.74 -9.30
N VAL A 104 4.04 -5.82 -9.24
CA VAL A 104 4.86 -5.06 -8.27
C VAL A 104 5.81 -4.19 -9.07
N SER A 105 5.84 -2.90 -8.76
CA SER A 105 6.74 -1.91 -9.36
C SER A 105 7.49 -1.13 -8.31
#